data_AF-A0A1B7P2D6-F1
#
_entry.id   AF-A0A1B7P2D6-F1
#
_cell.length_a   1.000
_cell.length_b   1.000
_cell.length_c   1.000
_cell.angle_alpha   90.00
_cell.angle_beta   90.00
_cell.angle_gamma   90.00
#
_symmetry.space_group_name_H-M   'P 1'
#
loop_
_entity.id
_entity.type
_entity.pdbx_description
1 polymer ?
#
loop_
_entity_poly.entity_id
_entity_poly.type
_entity_poly.pdbx_seq_one_letter_code
_entity_poly.pdbx_strand_id
1 'polypeptide(L)'
;MEQELLQLLADTQSPAPATRNTAEVQILTLYPNENFPLSLASIASHKSVPIPLRQSALLVLRTFVLAAWSPQLEEFKGRVLVSDANKAHLRGVLLALATSADAEERKVKASASYVVSKIASADFPEEWPELLPSLLQIIPNSSDVQLHGALRVLSDLVESGFSEEQFFAVARELVSTVFAVATNPARKPVLRALAVSVFRACFDTLEMVIEQHKLAVKQFLDEALNGWSPFFLATMKEPLPAAPSEEEEAAEGPAPEEWKGLIALKLQVVK
;
A
#
# COMPACT_ATOMS: atom_id res chain seq x y z
N MET A 1 -0.36 29.03 2.13
CA MET A 1 -1.26 27.87 2.02
C MET A 1 -0.91 26.79 3.05
N GLU A 2 0.34 26.31 3.12
CA GLU A 2 0.69 25.23 4.07
C GLU A 2 0.36 25.55 5.55
N GLN A 3 0.67 26.77 6.02
CA GLN A 3 0.33 27.19 7.39
C GLN A 3 -1.18 27.23 7.66
N GLU A 4 -1.96 27.72 6.67
CA GLU A 4 -3.42 27.74 6.73
C GLU A 4 -3.98 26.31 6.78
N LEU A 5 -3.49 25.42 5.90
CA LEU A 5 -3.88 24.02 5.90
C LEU A 5 -3.51 23.30 7.19
N LEU A 6 -2.32 23.57 7.76
CA LEU A 6 -1.93 22.99 9.05
C LEU A 6 -2.92 23.36 10.16
N GLN A 7 -3.37 24.61 10.20
CA GLN A 7 -4.38 25.05 11.15
C GLN A 7 -5.71 24.33 10.91
N LEU A 8 -6.19 24.26 9.67
CA LEU A 8 -7.42 23.54 9.33
C LEU A 8 -7.35 22.05 9.67
N LEU A 9 -6.21 21.40 9.39
CA LEU A 9 -5.98 19.99 9.72
C LEU A 9 -5.93 19.74 11.24
N ALA A 10 -5.50 20.72 12.03
CA ALA A 10 -5.59 20.65 13.49
C ALA A 10 -7.04 20.85 13.97
N ASP A 11 -7.76 21.80 13.36
CA ASP A 11 -9.14 22.12 13.72
C ASP A 11 -10.12 20.98 13.38
N THR A 12 -9.87 20.19 12.33
CA THR A 12 -10.62 18.95 12.05
C THR A 12 -10.48 17.88 13.15
N GLN A 13 -9.47 18.01 14.03
CA GLN A 13 -9.24 17.10 15.16
C GLN A 13 -9.72 17.69 16.50
N SER A 14 -10.33 18.89 16.48
CA SER A 14 -10.85 19.55 17.67
C SER A 14 -11.96 18.72 18.34
N PRO A 15 -12.07 18.68 19.68
CA PRO A 15 -13.20 18.06 20.36
C PRO A 15 -14.53 18.79 20.08
N ALA A 16 -14.48 20.08 19.73
CA ALA A 16 -15.66 20.90 19.47
C ALA A 16 -16.24 20.62 18.06
N PRO A 17 -17.49 20.13 17.94
CA PRO A 17 -18.08 19.80 16.64
C PRO A 17 -18.18 21.00 15.69
N ALA A 18 -18.48 22.20 16.21
CA ALA A 18 -18.57 23.40 15.39
C ALA A 18 -17.23 23.73 14.70
N THR A 19 -16.13 23.67 15.44
CA THR A 19 -14.77 23.90 14.90
C THR A 19 -14.43 22.88 13.82
N ARG A 20 -14.69 21.59 14.06
CA ARG A 20 -14.43 20.54 13.06
C ARG A 20 -15.23 20.76 11.78
N ASN A 21 -16.54 20.97 11.90
CA ASN A 21 -17.42 21.14 10.75
C ASN A 21 -17.04 22.37 9.92
N THR A 22 -16.67 23.48 10.57
CA THR A 22 -16.20 24.69 9.88
C THR A 22 -14.89 24.41 9.13
N ALA A 23 -13.93 23.71 9.75
CA ALA A 23 -12.67 23.37 9.11
C ALA A 23 -12.87 22.45 7.90
N GLU A 24 -13.72 21.43 8.01
CA GLU A 24 -14.06 20.52 6.89
C GLU A 24 -14.65 21.27 5.70
N VAL A 25 -15.61 22.18 5.95
CA VAL A 25 -16.21 23.01 4.88
C VAL A 25 -15.16 23.92 4.26
N GLN A 26 -14.29 24.55 5.06
CA GLN A 26 -13.22 25.42 4.56
C GLN A 26 -12.22 24.65 3.69
N ILE A 27 -11.83 23.44 4.08
CA ILE A 27 -10.98 22.57 3.26
C ILE A 27 -11.59 22.32 1.87
N LEU A 28 -12.90 22.07 1.79
CA LEU A 28 -13.58 21.88 0.50
C LEU A 28 -13.53 23.13 -0.39
N THR A 29 -13.53 24.33 0.19
CA THR A 29 -13.39 25.58 -0.59
C THR A 29 -12.02 25.75 -1.24
N LEU A 30 -11.00 25.02 -0.76
CA LEU A 30 -9.63 25.09 -1.27
C LEU A 30 -9.38 24.13 -2.45
N TYR A 31 -10.29 23.19 -2.72
CA TYR A 31 -10.15 22.20 -3.80
C TYR A 31 -9.82 22.78 -5.18
N PRO A 32 -10.42 23.91 -5.62
CA PRO A 32 -10.12 24.49 -6.93
C PRO A 32 -8.70 25.04 -7.07
N ASN A 33 -7.94 25.17 -5.98
CA ASN A 33 -6.60 25.70 -6.02
C ASN A 33 -5.59 24.58 -6.37
N GLU A 34 -4.87 24.73 -7.48
CA GLU A 34 -3.91 23.71 -7.94
C GLU A 34 -2.77 23.42 -6.95
N ASN A 35 -2.46 24.36 -6.05
CA ASN A 35 -1.45 24.17 -5.00
C ASN A 35 -1.96 23.39 -3.78
N PHE A 36 -3.27 23.15 -3.68
CA PHE A 36 -3.88 22.45 -2.55
C PHE A 36 -3.33 21.03 -2.36
N PRO A 37 -3.40 20.12 -3.36
CA PRO A 37 -2.86 18.77 -3.19
C PRO A 37 -1.34 18.76 -3.00
N LEU A 38 -0.62 19.70 -3.63
CA LEU A 38 0.83 19.86 -3.44
C LEU A 38 1.17 20.25 -2.00
N SER A 39 0.42 21.18 -1.41
CA SER A 39 0.61 21.62 -0.04
C SER A 39 0.32 20.49 0.95
N LEU A 40 -0.70 19.66 0.71
CA LEU A 40 -0.97 18.47 1.52
C LEU A 40 0.19 17.45 1.46
N ALA A 41 0.72 17.19 0.27
CA ALA A 41 1.88 16.30 0.09
C ALA A 41 3.15 16.86 0.74
N SER A 42 3.37 18.18 0.66
CA SER A 42 4.47 18.88 1.34
C SER A 42 4.37 18.75 2.86
N ILE A 43 3.19 19.05 3.43
CA ILE A 43 2.90 18.85 4.86
C ILE A 43 3.18 17.41 5.29
N ALA A 44 2.71 16.43 4.51
CA ALA A 44 2.93 15.01 4.79
C ALA A 44 4.41 14.60 4.71
N SER A 45 5.24 15.32 3.96
CA SER A 45 6.66 15.03 3.76
C SER A 45 7.58 15.67 4.80
N HIS A 46 7.15 16.75 5.44
CA HIS A 46 7.98 17.48 6.39
C HIS A 46 8.00 16.84 7.78
N LYS A 47 9.15 16.31 8.18
CA LYS A 47 9.35 15.67 9.50
C LYS A 47 9.20 16.60 10.70
N SER A 48 9.31 17.92 10.50
CA SER A 48 9.03 18.91 11.54
C SER A 48 7.54 18.98 11.90
N VAL A 49 6.65 18.47 11.06
CA VAL A 49 5.21 18.42 11.31
C VAL A 49 4.86 17.18 12.14
N PRO A 50 4.04 17.32 13.20
CA PRO A 50 3.57 16.18 13.99
C PRO A 50 2.90 15.09 13.14
N ILE A 51 3.20 13.82 13.46
CA ILE A 51 2.64 12.63 12.77
C ILE A 51 1.11 12.71 12.58
N PRO A 52 0.29 13.10 13.58
CA PRO A 52 -1.17 13.18 13.40
C PRO A 52 -1.59 14.14 12.29
N LEU A 53 -0.90 15.27 12.14
CA LEU A 53 -1.19 16.26 11.09
C LEU A 53 -0.73 15.77 9.71
N ARG A 54 0.42 15.09 9.64
CA ARG A 54 0.91 14.45 8.41
C ARG A 54 -0.05 13.36 7.93
N GLN A 55 -0.56 12.54 8.85
CA GLN A 55 -1.58 11.53 8.57
C GLN A 55 -2.89 12.18 8.10
N SER A 56 -3.35 13.23 8.77
CA SER A 56 -4.56 13.97 8.38
C SER A 56 -4.42 14.59 6.99
N ALA A 57 -3.26 15.16 6.65
CA ALA A 57 -2.98 15.67 5.32
C ALA A 57 -3.13 14.60 4.22
N LEU A 58 -2.60 13.38 4.45
CA LEU A 58 -2.74 12.27 3.52
C LEU A 58 -4.18 11.75 3.42
N LEU A 59 -4.95 11.77 4.50
CA LEU A 59 -6.37 11.41 4.48
C LEU A 59 -7.19 12.40 3.66
N VAL A 60 -6.97 13.70 3.85
CA VAL A 60 -7.61 14.74 3.02
C VAL A 60 -7.17 14.62 1.56
N LEU A 61 -5.87 14.41 1.32
CA LEU A 61 -5.34 14.23 -0.03
C LEU A 61 -5.97 13.01 -0.72
N ARG A 62 -6.20 11.92 0.00
CA ARG A 62 -6.92 10.75 -0.53
C ARG A 62 -8.34 11.11 -0.95
N THR A 63 -9.09 11.80 -0.09
CA THR A 63 -10.46 12.23 -0.42
C THR A 63 -10.48 13.16 -1.64
N PHE A 64 -9.48 14.02 -1.76
CA PHE A 64 -9.29 14.87 -2.93
C PHE A 64 -8.99 14.05 -4.20
N VAL A 65 -8.07 13.07 -4.12
CA VAL A 65 -7.74 12.19 -5.25
C VAL A 65 -8.99 11.47 -5.76
N LEU A 66 -9.73 10.83 -4.86
CA LEU A 66 -10.97 10.11 -5.20
C LEU A 66 -12.00 11.02 -5.87
N ALA A 67 -12.11 12.29 -5.43
CA ALA A 67 -13.09 13.22 -5.96
C ALA A 67 -12.67 13.93 -7.26
N ALA A 68 -11.37 14.15 -7.49
CA ALA A 68 -10.90 15.13 -8.46
C ALA A 68 -9.64 14.76 -9.26
N TRP A 69 -9.14 13.53 -9.14
CA TRP A 69 -7.94 13.09 -9.87
C TRP A 69 -8.23 12.62 -11.29
N SER A 70 -9.25 11.77 -11.44
CA SER A 70 -9.47 11.01 -12.66
C SER A 70 -10.94 10.58 -12.77
N PRO A 71 -11.54 10.62 -13.99
CA PRO A 71 -12.87 10.07 -14.25
C PRO A 71 -13.00 8.55 -14.09
N GLN A 72 -11.87 7.83 -14.01
CA GLN A 72 -11.85 6.38 -13.82
C GLN A 72 -12.16 5.97 -12.37
N LEU A 73 -12.13 6.91 -11.42
CA LEU A 73 -12.43 6.66 -10.01
C LEU A 73 -13.93 6.75 -9.73
N GLU A 74 -14.45 5.80 -8.94
CA GLU A 74 -15.90 5.69 -8.64
C GLU A 74 -16.45 6.95 -7.95
N GLU A 75 -15.68 7.57 -7.05
CA GLU A 75 -16.11 8.75 -6.29
C GLU A 75 -15.89 10.09 -7.02
N PHE A 76 -15.47 10.06 -8.29
CA PHE A 76 -15.15 11.23 -9.07
C PHE A 76 -16.33 12.22 -9.15
N LYS A 77 -16.06 13.50 -8.90
CA LYS A 77 -17.07 14.57 -8.81
C LYS A 77 -17.20 15.39 -10.09
N GLY A 78 -16.77 14.84 -11.22
CA GLY A 78 -17.04 15.40 -12.55
C GLY A 78 -16.02 16.43 -13.05
N ARG A 79 -14.98 16.76 -12.26
CA ARG A 79 -13.92 17.68 -12.69
C ARG A 79 -12.56 17.24 -12.20
N VAL A 80 -11.59 17.18 -13.12
CA VAL A 80 -10.17 17.03 -12.79
C VAL A 80 -9.64 18.39 -12.30
N LEU A 81 -9.05 18.42 -11.11
CA LEU A 81 -8.54 19.64 -10.46
C LEU A 81 -7.01 19.67 -10.32
N VAL A 82 -6.31 18.73 -10.97
CA VAL A 82 -4.86 18.61 -10.92
C VAL A 82 -4.32 18.59 -12.34
N SER A 83 -3.35 19.45 -12.64
CA SER A 83 -2.62 19.43 -13.90
C SER A 83 -1.71 18.20 -14.01
N ASP A 84 -1.39 17.77 -15.23
CA ASP A 84 -0.56 16.58 -15.44
C ASP A 84 0.85 16.72 -14.83
N ALA A 85 1.42 17.92 -14.85
CA ALA A 85 2.68 18.23 -14.18
C ALA A 85 2.59 18.01 -12.66
N ASN A 86 1.50 18.45 -12.03
CA ASN A 86 1.28 18.26 -10.60
C ASN A 86 0.97 16.79 -10.28
N LYS A 87 0.30 16.06 -11.18
CA LYS A 87 0.09 14.61 -11.02
C LYS A 87 1.43 13.88 -10.97
N ALA A 88 2.31 14.11 -11.94
CA ALA A 88 3.64 13.51 -11.99
C ALA A 88 4.45 13.80 -10.72
N HIS A 89 4.42 15.05 -10.23
CA HIS A 89 5.10 15.41 -8.98
C HIS A 89 4.53 14.65 -7.77
N LEU A 90 3.19 14.62 -7.62
CA LEU A 90 2.52 13.96 -6.50
C LEU A 90 2.76 12.45 -6.50
N ARG A 91 2.72 11.80 -7.67
CA ARG A 91 3.08 10.38 -7.85
C ARG A 91 4.46 10.08 -7.24
N GLY A 92 5.48 10.86 -7.61
CA GLY A 92 6.84 10.70 -7.09
C GLY A 92 6.95 10.91 -5.58
N VAL A 93 6.39 12.02 -5.06
CA VAL A 93 6.45 12.34 -3.62
C VAL A 93 5.73 11.28 -2.79
N LEU A 94 4.53 10.86 -3.20
CA LEU A 94 3.73 9.89 -2.45
C LEU A 94 4.33 8.49 -2.50
N LEU A 95 4.89 8.07 -3.64
CA LEU A 95 5.60 6.79 -3.73
C LEU A 95 6.85 6.78 -2.84
N ALA A 96 7.62 7.89 -2.83
CA ALA A 96 8.78 8.03 -1.95
C ALA A 96 8.38 8.00 -0.46
N LEU A 97 7.26 8.62 -0.09
CA LEU A 97 6.73 8.54 1.27
C LEU A 97 6.29 7.12 1.61
N ALA A 98 5.53 6.45 0.74
CA ALA A 98 5.06 5.09 0.93
C ALA A 98 6.23 4.10 1.11
N THR A 99 7.34 4.33 0.42
CA THR A 99 8.52 3.45 0.38
C THR A 99 9.71 4.00 1.19
N SER A 100 9.46 4.92 2.13
CA SER A 100 10.53 5.56 2.91
C SER A 100 11.19 4.59 3.90
N ALA A 101 12.51 4.77 4.09
CA ALA A 101 13.31 3.98 5.03
C ALA A 101 13.12 4.38 6.50
N ASP A 102 12.24 5.34 6.77
CA ASP A 102 12.01 5.82 8.12
C ASP A 102 11.11 4.87 8.92
N ALA A 103 11.64 4.33 10.02
CA ALA A 103 10.96 3.37 10.87
C ALA A 103 9.87 4.02 11.75
N GLU A 104 10.02 5.30 12.10
CA GLU A 104 9.14 6.01 13.04
C GLU A 104 7.81 6.43 12.39
N GLU A 105 7.72 6.36 11.06
CA GLU A 105 6.62 6.93 10.28
C GLU A 105 5.58 5.90 9.81
N ARG A 106 5.41 4.77 10.52
CA ARG A 106 4.52 3.67 10.09
C ARG A 106 3.12 4.13 9.65
N LYS A 107 2.49 5.03 10.42
CA LYS A 107 1.14 5.57 10.11
C LYS A 107 1.13 6.43 8.85
N VAL A 108 2.13 7.29 8.67
CA VAL A 108 2.26 8.16 7.49
C VAL A 108 2.46 7.30 6.25
N LYS A 109 3.35 6.30 6.31
CA LYS A 109 3.59 5.38 5.19
C LYS A 109 2.34 4.59 4.80
N ALA A 110 1.60 4.07 5.77
CA ALA A 110 0.36 3.35 5.50
C ALA A 110 -0.68 4.25 4.81
N SER A 111 -0.83 5.49 5.26
CA SER A 111 -1.70 6.47 4.61
C SER A 111 -1.20 6.84 3.21
N ALA A 112 0.11 7.02 3.02
CA ALA A 112 0.71 7.34 1.72
C ALA A 112 0.54 6.18 0.73
N SER A 113 0.81 4.94 1.14
CA SER A 113 0.54 3.74 0.32
C SER A 113 -0.90 3.72 -0.15
N TYR A 114 -1.86 4.08 0.70
CA TYR A 114 -3.26 4.09 0.30
C TYR A 114 -3.58 5.17 -0.75
N VAL A 115 -2.99 6.36 -0.62
CA VAL A 115 -3.14 7.39 -1.66
C VAL A 115 -2.53 6.91 -2.98
N VAL A 116 -1.32 6.32 -2.92
CA VAL A 116 -0.64 5.77 -4.10
C VAL A 116 -1.49 4.70 -4.77
N SER A 117 -2.07 3.77 -4.03
CA SER A 117 -2.94 2.72 -4.59
C SER A 117 -4.16 3.29 -5.32
N LYS A 118 -4.77 4.36 -4.79
CA LYS A 118 -5.90 5.03 -5.46
C LYS A 118 -5.50 5.82 -6.70
N ILE A 119 -4.29 6.37 -6.73
CA ILE A 119 -3.75 6.99 -7.95
C ILE A 119 -3.42 5.88 -8.97
N ALA A 120 -2.79 4.80 -8.53
CA ALA A 120 -2.39 3.69 -9.38
C ALA A 120 -3.58 3.01 -10.07
N SER A 121 -4.72 2.81 -9.37
CA SER A 121 -5.92 2.23 -9.99
C SER A 121 -6.53 3.08 -11.11
N ALA A 122 -6.17 4.35 -11.20
CA ALA A 122 -6.63 5.26 -12.24
C ALA A 122 -5.60 5.52 -13.34
N ASP A 123 -4.32 5.55 -12.96
CA ASP A 123 -3.23 6.01 -13.83
C ASP A 123 -2.36 4.87 -14.37
N PHE A 124 -2.35 3.70 -13.73
CA PHE A 124 -1.52 2.59 -14.20
C PHE A 124 -2.26 1.75 -15.24
N PRO A 125 -1.58 1.32 -16.33
CA PRO A 125 -0.19 1.66 -16.68
C PRO A 125 0.01 2.87 -17.60
N GLU A 126 -1.04 3.42 -18.21
CA GLU A 126 -0.89 4.38 -19.32
C GLU A 126 -0.26 5.70 -18.88
N GLU A 127 -0.66 6.22 -17.72
CA GLU A 127 -0.24 7.52 -17.19
C GLU A 127 0.86 7.39 -16.12
N TRP A 128 1.10 6.18 -15.60
CA TRP A 128 2.12 5.88 -14.61
C TRP A 128 2.91 4.58 -14.89
N PRO A 129 3.55 4.44 -16.06
CA PRO A 129 4.18 3.19 -16.49
C PRO A 129 5.37 2.75 -15.62
N GLU A 130 6.05 3.69 -14.97
CA GLU A 130 7.23 3.42 -14.14
C GLU A 130 6.91 2.88 -12.74
N LEU A 131 5.64 2.85 -12.33
CA LEU A 131 5.23 2.41 -10.98
C LEU A 131 5.68 0.97 -10.68
N LEU A 132 5.29 0.01 -11.52
CA LEU A 132 5.64 -1.40 -11.31
C LEU A 132 7.16 -1.63 -11.38
N PRO A 133 7.90 -1.16 -12.41
CA PRO A 133 9.35 -1.25 -12.43
C PRO A 133 10.01 -0.69 -11.16
N SER A 134 9.52 0.44 -10.65
CA SER A 134 10.04 1.04 -9.41
C SER A 134 9.81 0.12 -8.20
N LEU A 135 8.61 -0.46 -8.06
CA LEU A 135 8.32 -1.40 -6.98
C LEU A 135 9.18 -2.66 -7.05
N LEU A 136 9.34 -3.24 -8.24
CA LEU A 136 10.15 -4.44 -8.47
C LEU A 136 11.65 -4.19 -8.23
N GLN A 137 12.15 -2.95 -8.40
CA GLN A 137 13.50 -2.56 -8.02
C GLN A 137 13.66 -2.33 -6.50
N ILE A 138 12.65 -1.74 -5.86
CA ILE A 138 12.69 -1.42 -4.42
C ILE A 138 12.61 -2.71 -3.59
N ILE A 139 11.70 -3.64 -3.90
CA ILE A 139 11.38 -4.79 -3.06
C ILE A 139 12.63 -5.64 -2.73
N PRO A 140 13.48 -6.05 -3.68
CA PRO A 140 14.66 -6.89 -3.39
C PRO A 140 15.68 -6.20 -2.47
N ASN A 141 15.83 -4.88 -2.62
CA ASN A 141 16.89 -4.08 -1.98
C ASN A 141 16.42 -3.32 -0.73
N SER A 142 15.13 -3.43 -0.41
CA SER A 142 14.50 -2.66 0.65
C SER A 142 14.89 -3.14 2.06
N SER A 143 14.98 -2.21 3.01
CA SER A 143 14.88 -2.56 4.43
C SER A 143 13.47 -3.06 4.75
N ASP A 144 13.29 -3.80 5.86
CA ASP A 144 11.97 -4.26 6.32
C ASP A 144 10.94 -3.13 6.46
N VAL A 145 11.44 -1.94 6.76
CA VAL A 145 10.69 -0.70 6.96
C VAL A 145 10.11 -0.17 5.64
N GLN A 146 10.84 -0.29 4.54
CA GLN A 146 10.44 0.12 3.20
C GLN A 146 9.59 -0.96 2.53
N LEU A 147 9.95 -2.23 2.75
CA LEU A 147 9.35 -3.39 2.13
C LEU A 147 7.83 -3.45 2.38
N HIS A 148 7.39 -3.12 3.60
CA HIS A 148 5.96 -3.12 3.94
C HIS A 148 5.15 -2.21 3.02
N GLY A 149 5.61 -0.98 2.80
CA GLY A 149 4.90 -0.01 1.97
C GLY A 149 4.90 -0.41 0.50
N ALA A 150 6.04 -0.93 0.00
CA ALA A 150 6.15 -1.44 -1.37
C ALA A 150 5.22 -2.63 -1.62
N LEU A 151 5.18 -3.61 -0.72
CA LEU A 151 4.28 -4.77 -0.83
C LEU A 151 2.81 -4.37 -0.76
N ARG A 152 2.46 -3.34 0.03
CA ARG A 152 1.07 -2.83 0.09
C ARG A 152 0.63 -2.21 -1.24
N VAL A 153 1.46 -1.35 -1.82
CA VAL A 153 1.17 -0.77 -3.14
C VAL A 153 1.11 -1.87 -4.21
N LEU A 154 2.05 -2.83 -4.17
CA LEU A 154 2.05 -3.95 -5.13
C LEU A 154 0.81 -4.83 -5.00
N SER A 155 0.32 -5.11 -3.79
CA SER A 155 -0.90 -5.88 -3.56
C SER A 155 -2.11 -5.23 -4.24
N ASP A 156 -2.33 -3.94 -3.97
CA ASP A 156 -3.46 -3.21 -4.54
C ASP A 156 -3.34 -3.09 -6.07
N LEU A 157 -2.11 -2.99 -6.59
CA LEU A 157 -1.84 -2.98 -8.02
C LEU A 157 -2.18 -4.32 -8.68
N VAL A 158 -1.86 -5.44 -8.04
CA VAL A 158 -2.24 -6.79 -8.53
C VAL A 158 -3.75 -6.97 -8.53
N GLU A 159 -4.44 -6.50 -7.50
CA GLU A 159 -5.89 -6.67 -7.35
C GLU A 159 -6.70 -5.85 -8.36
N SER A 160 -6.22 -4.68 -8.79
CA SER A 160 -7.05 -3.72 -9.53
C SER A 160 -6.36 -2.98 -10.68
N GLY A 161 -5.05 -3.09 -10.82
CA GLY A 161 -4.27 -2.28 -11.77
C GLY A 161 -3.95 -2.95 -13.10
N PHE A 162 -4.00 -4.28 -13.20
CA PHE A 162 -3.61 -4.96 -14.43
C PHE A 162 -4.80 -5.32 -15.31
N SER A 163 -4.66 -5.07 -16.62
CA SER A 163 -5.41 -5.82 -17.61
C SER A 163 -4.87 -7.25 -17.75
N GLU A 164 -5.66 -8.11 -18.40
CA GLU A 164 -5.32 -9.51 -18.66
C GLU A 164 -3.94 -9.67 -19.32
N GLU A 165 -3.71 -8.94 -20.41
CA GLU A 165 -2.46 -9.01 -21.20
C GLU A 165 -1.25 -8.46 -20.42
N GLN A 166 -1.47 -7.36 -19.67
CA GLN A 166 -0.42 -6.73 -18.89
C GLN A 166 0.06 -7.62 -17.75
N PHE A 167 -0.88 -8.29 -17.06
CA PHE A 167 -0.54 -9.21 -16.00
C PHE A 167 0.35 -10.34 -16.51
N PHE A 168 0.03 -10.95 -17.66
CA PHE A 168 0.85 -12.02 -18.24
C PHE A 168 2.29 -11.61 -18.53
N ALA A 169 2.50 -10.38 -19.01
CA ALA A 169 3.82 -9.88 -19.34
C ALA A 169 4.74 -9.81 -18.11
N VAL A 170 4.18 -9.58 -16.92
CA VAL A 170 4.94 -9.31 -15.69
C VAL A 170 4.81 -10.41 -14.62
N ALA A 171 3.86 -11.34 -14.77
CA ALA A 171 3.51 -12.33 -13.75
C ALA A 171 4.72 -13.13 -13.27
N ARG A 172 5.62 -13.53 -14.18
CA ARG A 172 6.82 -14.32 -13.85
C ARG A 172 7.79 -13.54 -12.96
N GLU A 173 8.09 -12.31 -13.32
CA GLU A 173 8.98 -11.44 -12.54
C GLU A 173 8.35 -11.07 -11.19
N LEU A 174 7.07 -10.73 -11.18
CA LEU A 174 6.31 -10.39 -9.98
C LEU A 174 6.30 -11.56 -8.99
N VAL A 175 5.89 -12.76 -9.44
CA VAL A 175 5.81 -13.95 -8.59
C VAL A 175 7.18 -14.37 -8.08
N SER A 176 8.23 -14.29 -8.90
CA SER A 176 9.61 -14.55 -8.47
C SER A 176 10.06 -13.56 -7.38
N THR A 177 9.75 -12.27 -7.56
CA THR A 177 10.10 -11.20 -6.62
C THR A 177 9.44 -11.42 -5.25
N VAL A 178 8.13 -11.70 -5.21
CA VAL A 178 7.44 -11.95 -3.94
C VAL A 178 7.79 -13.33 -3.34
N PHE A 179 8.17 -14.32 -4.15
CA PHE A 179 8.69 -15.60 -3.67
C PHE A 179 10.02 -15.41 -2.92
N ALA A 180 10.94 -14.61 -3.47
CA ALA A 180 12.20 -14.29 -2.81
C ALA A 180 11.99 -13.59 -1.46
N VAL A 181 10.96 -12.75 -1.35
CA VAL A 181 10.58 -12.14 -0.06
C VAL A 181 10.00 -13.18 0.91
N ALA A 182 9.03 -13.98 0.46
CA ALA A 182 8.32 -14.94 1.31
C ALA A 182 9.24 -16.01 1.89
N THR A 183 10.23 -16.45 1.12
CA THR A 183 11.18 -17.52 1.49
C THR A 183 12.40 -17.04 2.26
N ASN A 184 12.64 -15.73 2.36
CA ASN A 184 13.80 -15.20 3.06
C ASN A 184 13.60 -15.23 4.59
N PRO A 185 14.32 -16.11 5.33
CA PRO A 185 14.13 -16.26 6.78
C PRO A 185 14.63 -15.04 7.58
N ALA A 186 15.45 -14.16 6.98
CA ALA A 186 15.92 -12.94 7.63
C ALA A 186 14.86 -11.82 7.64
N ARG A 187 13.75 -11.96 6.91
CA ARG A 187 12.66 -10.99 6.88
C ARG A 187 11.65 -11.28 7.98
N LYS A 188 11.05 -10.21 8.53
CA LYS A 188 9.95 -10.34 9.50
C LYS A 188 8.79 -11.20 8.95
N PRO A 189 8.18 -12.07 9.78
CA PRO A 189 7.06 -12.93 9.37
C PRO A 189 5.91 -12.18 8.69
N VAL A 190 5.56 -10.99 9.18
CA VAL A 190 4.51 -10.15 8.59
C VAL A 190 4.80 -9.76 7.13
N LEU A 191 6.06 -9.47 6.80
CA LEU A 191 6.45 -9.10 5.42
C LEU A 191 6.42 -10.31 4.50
N ARG A 192 6.85 -11.46 5.00
CA ARG A 192 6.77 -12.75 4.31
C ARG A 192 5.31 -13.11 4.02
N ALA A 193 4.43 -12.93 5.00
CA ALA A 193 2.98 -13.15 4.86
C ALA A 193 2.33 -12.16 3.87
N LEU A 194 2.74 -10.89 3.85
CA LEU A 194 2.29 -9.94 2.83
C LEU A 194 2.70 -10.38 1.42
N ALA A 195 3.91 -10.89 1.25
CA ALA A 195 4.35 -11.42 -0.05
C ALA A 195 3.53 -12.65 -0.49
N VAL A 196 3.15 -13.53 0.44
CA VAL A 196 2.19 -14.62 0.20
C VAL A 196 0.82 -14.06 -0.22
N SER A 197 0.36 -12.98 0.42
CA SER A 197 -0.90 -12.33 0.07
C SER A 197 -0.88 -11.78 -1.36
N VAL A 198 0.21 -11.13 -1.78
CA VAL A 198 0.37 -10.64 -3.15
C VAL A 198 0.37 -11.80 -4.14
N PHE A 199 1.11 -12.88 -3.85
CA PHE A 199 1.09 -14.08 -4.68
C PHE A 199 -0.31 -14.69 -4.79
N ARG A 200 -1.08 -14.71 -3.70
CA ARG A 200 -2.47 -15.18 -3.72
C ARG A 200 -3.37 -14.30 -4.58
N ALA A 201 -3.23 -12.97 -4.50
CA ALA A 201 -3.99 -12.03 -5.33
C ALA A 201 -3.74 -12.26 -6.83
N CYS A 202 -2.55 -12.72 -7.22
CA CYS A 202 -2.27 -13.10 -8.60
C CYS A 202 -3.19 -14.21 -9.14
N PHE A 203 -3.72 -15.10 -8.30
CA PHE A 203 -4.61 -16.17 -8.75
C PHE A 203 -5.97 -15.63 -9.17
N ASP A 204 -6.48 -14.62 -8.46
CA ASP A 204 -7.75 -13.98 -8.81
C ASP A 204 -7.64 -13.33 -10.20
N THR A 205 -6.50 -12.69 -10.50
CA THR A 205 -6.19 -12.16 -11.84
C THR A 205 -6.01 -13.28 -12.87
N LEU A 206 -5.33 -14.38 -12.52
CA LEU A 206 -5.12 -15.53 -13.42
C LEU A 206 -6.42 -16.26 -13.77
N GLU A 207 -7.39 -16.30 -12.85
CA GLU A 207 -8.68 -16.92 -13.07
C GLU A 207 -9.48 -16.18 -14.16
N MET A 208 -9.41 -14.85 -14.18
CA MET A 208 -10.08 -14.04 -15.21
C MET A 208 -9.57 -14.35 -16.63
N VAL A 209 -8.29 -14.71 -16.75
CA VAL A 209 -7.61 -14.88 -18.05
C VAL A 209 -7.47 -16.32 -18.52
N ILE A 210 -7.81 -17.29 -17.66
CA ILE A 210 -7.51 -18.70 -17.91
C ILE A 210 -8.23 -19.22 -19.15
N GLU A 211 -9.43 -18.73 -19.46
CA GLU A 211 -10.22 -19.22 -20.60
C GLU A 211 -9.52 -19.01 -21.94
N GLN A 212 -8.85 -17.86 -22.09
CA GLN A 212 -8.18 -17.44 -23.32
C GLN A 212 -6.75 -17.96 -23.41
N HIS A 213 -6.10 -18.23 -22.26
CA HIS A 213 -4.67 -18.53 -22.19
C HIS A 213 -4.33 -19.83 -21.41
N LYS A 214 -5.21 -20.85 -21.45
CA LYS A 214 -5.10 -22.11 -20.68
C LYS A 214 -3.70 -22.73 -20.63
N LEU A 215 -3.03 -22.86 -21.78
CA LEU A 215 -1.71 -23.51 -21.84
C LEU A 215 -0.63 -22.67 -21.13
N ALA A 216 -0.65 -21.35 -21.35
CA ALA A 216 0.31 -20.44 -20.74
C ALA A 216 0.10 -20.32 -19.23
N VAL A 217 -1.16 -20.23 -18.78
CA VAL A 217 -1.50 -20.24 -17.34
C VAL A 217 -1.06 -21.55 -16.70
N LYS A 218 -1.32 -22.70 -17.33
CA LYS A 218 -0.89 -23.99 -16.80
C LYS A 218 0.63 -24.06 -16.66
N GLN A 219 1.39 -23.70 -17.69
CA GLN A 219 2.86 -23.69 -17.62
C GLN A 219 3.37 -22.75 -16.53
N PHE A 220 2.81 -21.55 -16.43
CA PHE A 220 3.14 -20.59 -15.40
C PHE A 220 2.87 -21.16 -13.99
N LEU A 221 1.70 -21.75 -13.77
CA LEU A 221 1.33 -22.34 -12.47
C LEU A 221 2.20 -23.53 -12.13
N ASP A 222 2.48 -24.43 -13.08
CA ASP A 222 3.36 -25.58 -12.88
C ASP A 222 4.76 -25.11 -12.43
N GLU A 223 5.29 -24.07 -13.09
CA GLU A 223 6.58 -23.47 -12.72
C GLU A 223 6.56 -22.78 -11.36
N ALA A 224 5.56 -21.95 -11.08
CA ALA A 224 5.45 -21.24 -9.80
C ALA A 224 5.26 -22.23 -8.63
N LEU A 225 4.33 -23.17 -8.78
CA LEU A 225 3.98 -24.12 -7.71
C LEU A 225 5.11 -25.10 -7.38
N ASN A 226 6.08 -25.32 -8.29
CA ASN A 226 7.29 -26.08 -7.98
C ASN A 226 8.08 -25.48 -6.79
N GLY A 227 8.12 -24.15 -6.67
CA GLY A 227 8.77 -23.46 -5.55
C GLY A 227 7.84 -23.19 -4.38
N TRP A 228 6.62 -22.72 -4.67
CA TRP A 228 5.66 -22.32 -3.63
C TRP A 228 5.08 -23.50 -2.84
N SER A 229 4.80 -24.64 -3.47
CA SER A 229 4.17 -25.77 -2.77
C SER A 229 5.07 -26.37 -1.67
N PRO A 230 6.36 -26.65 -1.93
CA PRO A 230 7.27 -27.09 -0.87
C PRO A 230 7.41 -26.06 0.26
N PHE A 231 7.46 -24.77 -0.07
CA PHE A 231 7.53 -23.69 0.92
C PHE A 231 6.29 -23.67 1.83
N PHE A 232 5.08 -23.75 1.26
CA PHE A 232 3.85 -23.82 2.05
C PHE A 232 3.81 -25.08 2.94
N LEU A 233 4.18 -26.24 2.40
CA LEU A 233 4.22 -27.50 3.16
C LEU A 233 5.22 -27.43 4.31
N ALA A 234 6.39 -26.82 4.10
CA ALA A 234 7.37 -26.62 5.16
C ALA A 234 6.83 -25.68 6.24
N THR A 235 6.28 -24.53 5.85
CA THR A 235 5.71 -23.53 6.76
C THR A 235 4.57 -24.11 7.61
N MET A 236 3.67 -24.90 7.02
CA MET A 236 2.57 -25.54 7.77
C MET A 236 3.04 -26.62 8.75
N LYS A 237 4.26 -27.14 8.59
CA LYS A 237 4.86 -28.12 9.50
C LYS A 237 5.64 -27.46 10.65
N GLU A 238 5.89 -26.15 10.57
CA GLU A 238 6.57 -25.44 11.64
C GLU A 238 5.69 -25.45 12.90
N PRO A 239 6.27 -25.75 14.08
CA PRO A 239 5.53 -25.65 15.32
C PRO A 239 5.15 -24.20 15.58
N LEU A 240 3.98 -23.98 16.17
CA LEU A 240 3.64 -22.67 16.70
C LEU A 240 4.67 -22.28 17.80
N PRO A 241 4.96 -20.99 17.99
CA PRO A 241 5.79 -20.52 19.10
C PRO A 241 5.29 -21.10 20.43
N ALA A 242 6.13 -21.28 21.43
CA ALA A 242 5.66 -21.72 22.75
C ALA A 242 4.91 -20.58 23.48
N ALA A 243 3.98 -20.94 24.36
CA ALA A 243 3.33 -19.95 25.22
C ALA A 243 4.39 -19.27 26.12
N PRO A 244 4.42 -17.93 26.19
CA PRO A 244 5.31 -17.22 27.10
C PRO A 244 4.93 -17.58 28.53
N SER A 245 5.93 -17.70 29.39
CA SER A 245 5.74 -17.83 30.83
C SER A 245 5.16 -16.54 31.45
N GLU A 246 4.59 -16.62 32.66
CA GLU A 246 4.06 -15.43 33.37
C GLU A 246 5.13 -14.33 33.55
N GLU A 247 6.40 -14.71 33.71
CA GLU A 247 7.53 -13.79 33.83
C GLU A 247 7.86 -13.11 32.49
N GLU A 248 7.76 -13.85 31.38
CA GLU A 248 7.95 -13.34 30.01
C GLU A 248 6.77 -12.51 29.51
N GLU A 249 5.56 -12.71 30.03
CA GLU A 249 4.41 -11.85 29.74
C GLU A 249 4.46 -10.51 30.48
N ALA A 250 5.03 -10.51 31.70
CA ALA A 250 5.20 -9.30 32.51
C ALA A 250 6.38 -8.42 32.05
N ALA A 251 7.41 -9.03 31.47
CA ALA A 251 8.45 -8.32 30.74
C ALA A 251 7.93 -8.01 29.33
N GLU A 252 7.81 -6.75 28.91
CA GLU A 252 7.48 -6.38 27.52
C GLU A 252 8.60 -6.78 26.54
N GLY A 253 8.87 -8.09 26.40
CA GLY A 253 9.92 -8.68 25.59
C GLY A 253 9.41 -9.22 24.24
N PRO A 254 10.29 -9.86 23.45
CA PRO A 254 9.94 -10.40 22.13
C PRO A 254 9.03 -11.63 22.20
N ALA A 255 9.09 -12.42 23.29
CA ALA A 255 8.33 -13.66 23.43
C ALA A 255 6.80 -13.46 23.40
N PRO A 256 6.22 -12.46 24.12
CA PRO A 256 4.80 -12.11 23.96
C PRO A 256 4.41 -11.65 22.56
N GLU A 257 5.26 -10.91 21.85
CA GLU A 257 4.97 -10.46 20.48
C GLU A 257 4.98 -11.62 19.48
N GLU A 258 5.93 -12.54 19.61
CA GLU A 258 6.04 -13.75 18.79
C GLU A 258 4.88 -14.71 19.03
N TRP A 259 4.48 -14.92 20.29
CA TRP A 259 3.36 -15.79 20.66
C TRP A 259 1.99 -15.20 20.31
N LYS A 260 1.76 -13.91 20.62
CA LYS A 260 0.46 -13.26 20.34
C LYS A 260 0.15 -13.26 18.86
N GLY A 261 1.16 -13.41 18.00
CA GLY A 261 1.03 -13.63 16.57
C GLY A 261 0.31 -12.46 15.89
N LEU A 262 1.04 -11.60 15.20
CA LEU A 262 0.38 -10.65 14.31
C LEU A 262 -0.36 -11.45 13.22
N ILE A 263 -1.69 -11.42 13.23
CA ILE A 263 -2.50 -11.92 12.11
C ILE A 263 -2.21 -11.02 10.91
N ALA A 264 -1.21 -11.40 10.12
CA ALA A 264 -0.80 -10.67 8.93
C ALA A 264 -1.71 -10.98 7.72
N LEU A 265 -2.29 -12.18 7.70
CA LEU A 265 -3.19 -12.65 6.66
C LEU A 265 -4.31 -13.47 7.30
N LYS A 266 -5.56 -13.05 7.10
CA LYS A 266 -6.74 -13.81 7.51
C LYS A 266 -7.50 -14.25 6.25
N LEU A 267 -7.59 -15.55 6.04
CA LEU A 267 -8.35 -16.17 4.95
C LEU A 267 -9.54 -16.91 5.55
N GLN A 268 -10.74 -16.52 5.16
CA GLN A 268 -11.95 -17.26 5.49
C GLN A 268 -12.37 -18.06 4.27
N VAL A 269 -12.19 -19.38 4.32
CA VAL A 269 -12.69 -20.29 3.30
C VAL A 269 -14.06 -20.78 3.74
N VAL A 270 -15.11 -20.32 3.06
CA VAL A 270 -16.47 -20.82 3.26
C VAL A 270 -16.64 -22.02 2.32
N LYS A 271 -17.08 -23.16 2.87
CA LYS A 271 -17.42 -24.36 2.10
C LYS A 271 -18.76 -24.19 1.38
#